data_AF-A0A534C5M7-F1
#
_entry.id   AF-A0A534C5M7-F1
#
_cell.length_a   1.000
_cell.length_b   1.000
_cell.length_c   1.000
_cell.angle_alpha   90.00
_cell.angle_beta   90.00
_cell.angle_gamma   90.00
#
_symmetry.space_group_name_H-M   'P 1'
#
loop_
_entity.id
_entity.type
_entity.pdbx_description
1 polymer ?
#
loop_
_entity_poly.entity_id
_entity_poly.type
_entity_poly.pdbx_seq_one_letter_code
_entity_poly.pdbx_strand_id
1 'polypeptide(L)' 'MKLETLSEHQSFGGLQGFYRHQSAVIGLPMQFSLYQPPQARQRQVPVLFYLAGLTCTEETFAI' A
#
# COMPACT_ATOMS: atom_id res chain seq x y z
N MET A 1 -5.80 -14.68 -4.80
CA MET A 1 -4.92 -14.02 -3.82
C MET A 1 -5.79 -13.35 -2.77
N LYS A 2 -5.49 -13.55 -1.48
CA LYS A 2 -6.19 -12.90 -0.36
C LYS A 2 -5.30 -11.79 0.18
N LEU A 3 -5.87 -10.60 0.36
CA LEU A 3 -5.21 -9.48 1.03
C LEU A 3 -5.59 -9.51 2.51
N GLU A 4 -4.60 -9.31 3.36
CA GLU A 4 -4.78 -9.08 4.79
C GLU A 4 -4.46 -7.61 5.08
N THR A 5 -5.40 -6.90 5.70
CA THR A 5 -5.18 -5.54 6.18
C THR A 5 -4.44 -5.58 7.51
N LEU A 6 -3.28 -4.93 7.58
CA LEU A 6 -2.46 -4.83 8.79
C LEU A 6 -2.82 -3.57 9.59
N SER A 7 -2.94 -2.43 8.91
CA SER A 7 -3.33 -1.15 9.50
C SER A 7 -3.87 -0.18 8.45
N GLU A 8 -4.68 0.78 8.89
CA GLU A 8 -5.24 1.84 8.06
C GLU A 8 -5.31 3.16 8.84
N HIS A 9 -5.00 4.26 8.16
CA HIS A 9 -4.96 5.60 8.74
C HIS A 9 -5.60 6.61 7.79
N GLN A 10 -6.40 7.53 8.33
CA GLN A 10 -6.90 8.67 7.55
C GLN A 10 -5.74 9.62 7.24
N SER A 11 -5.57 9.98 5.97
CA SER A 11 -4.44 10.81 5.53
C SER A 11 -4.84 11.76 4.40
N PHE A 12 -4.74 13.07 4.61
CA PHE A 12 -5.09 14.12 3.63
C PHE A 12 -6.48 13.92 2.96
N GLY A 13 -7.48 13.49 3.74
CA GLY A 13 -8.83 13.18 3.23
C GLY A 13 -8.97 11.84 2.49
N GLY A 14 -7.85 11.14 2.27
CA GLY A 14 -7.78 9.77 1.77
C GLY A 14 -7.52 8.75 2.88
N LEU A 15 -7.08 7.56 2.46
CA LEU A 15 -6.76 6.42 3.34
C LEU A 15 -5.34 5.92 3.02
N GLN A 16 -4.49 5.85 4.03
CA GLN A 16 -3.20 5.18 3.97
C GLN A 16 -3.37 3.79 4.57
N GLY A 17 -3.18 2.74 3.77
CA GLY A 17 -3.30 1.35 4.21
C GLY A 17 -1.99 0.58 4.09
N PHE A 18 -1.84 -0.44 4.94
CA PHE A 18 -0.74 -1.40 4.94
C PHE A 18 -1.32 -2.81 4.83
N TYR A 19 -0.82 -3.58 3.88
CA TYR A 19 -1.42 -4.85 3.49
C TYR A 19 -0.37 -5.94 3.36
N ARG A 20 -0.77 -7.18 3.66
CA ARG A 20 0.02 -8.39 3.44
C ARG A 20 -0.67 -9.32 2.44
N HIS A 21 0.12 -9.96 1.58
CA HIS A 21 -0.36 -11.03 0.70
C HIS A 21 0.68 -12.12 0.52
N GLN A 22 0.23 -13.34 0.19
CA GLN A 22 1.13 -14.40 -0.27
C GLN A 22 1.54 -14.12 -1.72
N SER A 23 2.84 -13.93 -1.98
CA SER A 23 3.35 -13.74 -3.33
C SER A 23 3.58 -15.10 -4.01
N ALA A 24 2.93 -15.31 -5.16
CA ALA A 24 3.14 -16.52 -5.96
C ALA A 24 4.50 -16.50 -6.68
N VAL A 25 5.09 -15.32 -6.90
CA VAL A 25 6.34 -15.15 -7.66
C VAL A 25 7.54 -15.55 -6.80
N ILE A 26 7.56 -15.13 -5.54
CA ILE A 26 8.69 -15.41 -4.63
C ILE A 26 8.37 -16.44 -3.55
N GLY A 27 7.12 -16.91 -3.48
CA GLY A 27 6.69 -17.97 -2.56
C GLY A 27 6.56 -17.56 -1.09
N LEU A 28 6.72 -16.27 -0.75
CA LEU A 28 6.71 -15.76 0.62
C LEU A 28 5.65 -14.67 0.84
N PRO A 29 5.23 -14.42 2.10
CA PRO A 29 4.42 -13.26 2.43
C PRO A 29 5.14 -11.95 2.09
N MET A 30 4.45 -11.02 1.45
CA MET A 30 4.93 -9.69 1.11
C MET A 30 4.02 -8.63 1.71
N GLN A 31 4.61 -7.53 2.13
CA GLN A 31 3.91 -6.35 2.62
C GLN A 31 4.06 -5.19 1.64
N PHE A 32 3.02 -4.36 1.54
CA PHE A 32 3.05 -3.13 0.77
C PHE A 32 2.13 -2.09 1.41
N SER A 33 2.38 -0.82 1.12
CA SER A 33 1.53 0.28 1.51
C SER A 33 0.83 0.88 0.28
N LEU A 34 -0.38 1.42 0.49
CA LEU A 34 -1.16 2.06 -0.55
C LEU A 34 -1.85 3.30 0.01
N TYR A 35 -1.54 4.45 -0.60
CA TYR A 35 -2.34 5.66 -0.40
C TYR A 35 -3.48 5.69 -1.41
N GLN A 36 -4.71 5.75 -0.92
CA GLN A 36 -5.91 5.96 -1.72
C GLN A 36 -6.39 7.41 -1.53
N PRO A 37 -6.27 8.26 -2.57
CA PRO A 37 -6.74 9.64 -2.48
C PRO A 37 -8.28 9.67 -2.43
N PRO A 38 -8.91 10.76 -1.93
CA PRO A 38 -10.37 10.83 -1.78
C PRO A 38 -11.15 10.56 -3.09
N GLN A 39 -10.57 10.94 -4.24
CA GLN A 39 -11.16 10.74 -5.57
C GLN A 39 -11.29 9.25 -5.93
N ALA A 40 -10.48 8.36 -5.34
CA ALA A 40 -10.53 6.92 -5.59
C ALA A 40 -11.85 6.28 -5.10
N ARG A 41 -12.60 6.96 -4.22
CA ARG A 41 -13.94 6.53 -3.77
C ARG A 41 -15.01 6.68 -4.85
N GLN A 42 -14.77 7.53 -5.85
CA GLN A 42 -15.77 7.90 -6.86
C GLN A 42 -15.39 7.43 -8.26
N ARG A 43 -14.08 7.32 -8.54
CA ARG A 43 -13.57 6.95 -9.86
C ARG A 43 -12.24 6.23 -9.76
N GLN A 44 -11.89 5.53 -10.84
CA GLN A 44 -10.52 5.07 -11.02
C GLN A 44 -9.56 6.27 -11.12
N VAL A 45 -8.40 6.12 -10.50
CA VAL A 45 -7.33 7.11 -10.47
C VAL A 45 -6.05 6.45 -11.01
N PRO A 46 -5.11 7.22 -11.58
CA PRO A 46 -3.81 6.68 -11.98
C PRO A 46 -3.06 6.11 -10.77
N VAL A 47 -2.19 5.14 -11.02
CA VAL A 47 -1.34 4.52 -9.99
C VAL A 47 0.10 4.94 -10.20
N LEU A 48 0.76 5.36 -9.12
CA LEU A 48 2.19 5.56 -9.05
C LEU A 48 2.81 4.44 -8.21
N PHE A 49 3.77 3.72 -8.78
CA PHE A 49 4.60 2.78 -8.02
C PHE A 49 5.84 3.50 -7.50
N TYR A 50 5.99 3.53 -6.17
CA TYR A 50 7.19 3.98 -5.52
C TYR A 50 8.04 2.78 -5.14
N LEU A 51 9.29 2.76 -5.60
CA LEU A 51 10.27 1.73 -5.25
C LEU A 51 11.27 2.35 -4.28
N ALA A 52 11.25 1.88 -3.04
CA ALA A 52 12.08 2.42 -1.98
C ALA A 52 13.56 2.02 -2.14
N GLY A 53 14.44 2.79 -1.48
CA GLY A 53 15.87 2.57 -1.50
C GLY A 53 16.34 1.42 -0.60
N LEU A 54 17.66 1.27 -0.47
CA LEU A 54 18.26 0.34 0.48
C LEU A 54 17.76 0.63 1.90
N THR A 55 17.59 -0.44 2.70
CA THR A 55 17.12 -0.42 4.10
C THR A 55 15.72 0.13 4.35
N CYS A 56 14.98 0.50 3.30
CA CYS A 56 13.62 1.02 3.43
C CYS A 56 12.59 -0.12 3.57
N THR A 57 11.45 0.22 4.16
CA THR A 57 10.25 -0.61 4.22
C THR A 57 9.07 0.13 3.59
N GLU A 58 7.92 -0.53 3.50
CA GLU A 58 6.65 0.04 3.06
C GLU A 58 6.15 1.21 3.94
N GLU A 59 6.67 1.34 5.16
CA GLU A 59 6.39 2.44 6.08
C GLU A 59 7.21 3.70 5.77
N THR A 60 8.40 3.55 5.15
CA THR A 60 9.38 4.64 5.02
C THR A 60 8.87 5.82 4.18
N PHE A 61 8.00 5.57 3.20
CA PHE A 61 7.45 6.64 2.34
C PHE A 61 6.27 7.38 2.97
N ALA A 62 5.55 6.76 3.91
CA ALA A 62 4.31 7.28 4.46
C ALA A 62 4.50 8.25 5.64
N ILE A 63 5.69 8.87 5.76
CA ILE A 63 6.06 9.85 6.80
C ILE A 63 5.50 11.23 6.48
#